data_AF-A0AAW6KDR4-F1
#
_entry.id   AF-A0AAW6KDR4-F1
#
_cell.length_a   1.000
_cell.length_b   1.000
_cell.length_c   1.000
_cell.angle_alpha   90.00
_cell.angle_beta   90.00
_cell.angle_gamma   90.00
#
_symmetry.space_group_name_H-M   'P 1'
#
loop_
_entity.id
_entity.type
_entity.pdbx_description
1 polymer ?
#
loop_
_entity_poly.entity_id
_entity_poly.type
_entity_poly.pdbx_seq_one_letter_code
_entity_poly.pdbx_strand_id
1 'polypeptide(L)' 'MKRIDTTELLLIVVLLAWIADMNFGRLSVLDFVGLGSAVVFIALLFFRSRRNR' A
#
# COMPACT_ATOMS: atom_id res chain seq x y z
N MET A 1 14.68 1.49 17.24
CA MET A 1 14.28 0.85 15.97
C MET A 1 12.78 0.62 16.00
N LYS A 2 12.02 1.23 15.08
CA LYS A 2 10.57 1.01 14.98
C LYS A 2 10.34 -0.41 14.49
N ARG A 3 9.70 -1.27 15.29
CA ARG A 3 9.26 -2.58 14.80
C ARG A 3 8.16 -2.31 13.77
N ILE A 4 8.47 -2.53 12.50
CA ILE A 4 7.46 -2.68 11.47
C ILE A 4 6.69 -3.94 11.86
N ASP A 5 5.39 -3.81 12.10
CA ASP A 5 4.56 -4.95 12.44
C ASP A 5 4.52 -5.91 11.25
N THR A 6 4.57 -7.22 11.50
CA THR A 6 4.54 -8.25 10.45
C THR A 6 3.37 -8.06 9.48
N THR A 7 2.24 -7.54 9.97
CA THR A 7 1.07 -7.16 9.18
C THR A 7 1.33 -6.04 8.19
N GLU A 8 2.09 -5.00 8.57
CA GLU A 8 2.45 -3.90 7.67
C GLU A 8 3.35 -4.42 6.54
N LEU A 9 4.25 -5.34 6.87
CA LEU A 9 5.15 -5.98 5.92
C LEU A 9 4.38 -6.85 4.93
N LEU A 10 3.43 -7.66 5.41
CA LEU A 10 2.54 -8.47 4.57
C LEU A 10 1.70 -7.59 3.63
N LEU A 11 1.14 -6.48 4.14
CA LEU A 11 0.35 -5.56 3.32
C LEU A 11 1.18 -4.93 2.21
N ILE A 12 2.44 -4.55 2.48
CA ILE A 12 3.35 -4.04 1.45
C ILE A 12 3.62 -5.10 0.37
N VAL A 13 3.89 -6.35 0.78
CA VAL A 13 4.16 -7.45 -0.17
C VAL A 13 2.94 -7.73 -1.05
N VAL A 14 1.75 -7.79 -0.46
CA VAL A 14 0.49 -8.00 -1.21
C VAL A 14 0.24 -6.85 -2.19
N LEU A 15 0.48 -5.61 -1.77
CA LEU A 15 0.36 -4.43 -2.63
C LEU A 15 1.30 -4.49 -3.83
N LEU A 16 2.56 -4.84 -3.61
CA LEU A 16 3.55 -4.97 -4.68
C LEU A 16 3.20 -6.10 -5.65
N ALA A 17 2.75 -7.24 -5.13
CA ALA A 17 2.32 -8.37 -5.96
C ALA A 17 1.10 -8.00 -6.81
N TRP A 18 0.13 -7.31 -6.23
CA TRP A 18 -1.04 -6.82 -6.95
C TRP A 18 -0.66 -5.82 -8.05
N ILE A 19 0.19 -4.82 -7.75
CA ILE A 19 0.68 -3.85 -8.75
C ILE A 19 1.44 -4.56 -9.89
N ALA A 20 2.22 -5.60 -9.58
CA ALA A 20 2.95 -6.37 -10.59
C ALA A 20 2.04 -7.20 -11.50
N ASP A 21 0.86 -7.59 -11.02
CA ASP A 21 -0.17 -8.31 -11.79
C ASP A 21 -1.06 -7.36 -12.61
N MET A 22 -1.07 -6.06 -12.29
CA MET A 22 -1.89 -5.08 -13.01
C MET A 22 -1.50 -4.99 -14.48
N ASN A 23 -2.50 -5.12 -15.35
CA ASN A 23 -2.33 -4.85 -16.77
C ASN A 23 -2.55 -3.36 -17.06
N PHE A 24 -1.45 -2.60 -17.15
CA PHE A 24 -1.46 -1.16 -17.43
C PHE A 24 -2.10 -0.79 -18.79
N GLY A 25 -2.29 -1.74 -19.71
CA GLY A 25 -2.98 -1.53 -20.98
C GLY A 25 -4.52 -1.52 -20.87
N ARG A 26 -5.09 -2.04 -19.77
CA ARG A 26 -6.53 -2.02 -19.47
C ARG A 26 -6.74 -1.85 -17.96
N LEU A 27 -6.66 -0.60 -17.52
CA LEU A 27 -6.99 -0.24 -16.14
C LEU A 27 -8.50 -0.28 -15.94
N SER A 28 -8.96 -1.18 -15.07
CA SER A 28 -10.34 -1.25 -14.62
C SER A 28 -10.64 -0.19 -13.55
N VAL A 29 -11.92 0.06 -13.27
CA VAL A 29 -12.31 0.95 -12.15
C VAL A 29 -11.77 0.42 -10.81
N LEU A 30 -11.71 -0.91 -10.65
CA LEU A 30 -11.11 -1.56 -9.48
C LEU A 30 -9.63 -1.25 -9.33
N ASP A 31 -8.91 -1.14 -10.45
CA ASP A 31 -7.49 -0.76 -10.46
C ASP A 31 -7.25 0.66 -9.96
N PHE A 32 -8.12 1.60 -10.35
CA PHE A 32 -8.08 2.96 -9.83
C PHE A 32 -8.40 3.04 -8.34
N VAL A 33 -9.41 2.28 -7.88
CA VAL A 33 -9.76 2.21 -6.45
C VAL A 33 -8.62 1.57 -5.65
N GLY A 34 -8.01 0.51 -6.18
CA GLY A 34 -6.85 -0.16 -5.59
C GLY A 34 -5.66 0.79 -5.44
N LEU A 35 -5.31 1.54 -6.48
CA LEU A 35 -4.25 2.56 -6.44
C LEU A 35 -4.56 3.67 -5.43
N GLY A 36 -5.82 4.14 -5.38
CA GLY A 36 -6.25 5.13 -4.39
C GLY A 36 -6.06 4.64 -2.95
N SER A 37 -6.48 3.39 -2.68
CA SER A 37 -6.31 2.76 -1.37
C SER A 37 -4.84 2.57 -0.98
N ALA A 38 -3.98 2.24 -1.95
CA ALA A 38 -2.53 2.11 -1.78
C ALA A 38 -1.90 3.42 -1.29
N VAL A 39 -2.24 4.53 -1.95
CA VAL A 39 -1.72 5.86 -1.61
C VAL A 39 -2.14 6.26 -0.20
N VAL A 40 -3.42 6.07 0.15
CA VAL A 40 -3.94 6.36 1.50
C VAL A 40 -3.23 5.51 2.55
N PHE A 41 -3.03 4.22 2.28
CA PHE A 41 -2.33 3.32 3.19
C PHE A 41 -0.90 3.76 3.46
N ILE A 42 -0.13 4.10 2.42
CA ILE A 42 1.24 4.62 2.55
C ILE A 42 1.26 5.94 3.33
N ALA A 43 0.31 6.84 3.05
CA ALA A 43 0.19 8.10 3.78
C ALA A 43 -0.07 7.87 5.27
N LEU A 44 -0.98 6.96 5.61
CA LEU A 44 -1.27 6.57 7.00
C LEU A 44 -0.05 5.97 7.69
N LEU A 45 0.72 5.10 7.03
CA LEU A 45 1.98 4.59 7.57
C LEU A 45 2.97 5.72 7.87
N PHE A 46 3.10 6.69 6.97
CA PHE A 46 3.97 7.83 7.16
C PHE A 46 3.52 8.74 8.33
N PHE A 47 2.22 9.01 8.44
CA PHE A 47 1.64 9.79 9.55
C PHE A 47 1.73 9.06 10.89
N ARG A 48 1.43 7.75 10.94
CA ARG A 48 1.65 6.91 12.13
C ARG A 48 3.12 6.96 12.53
N SER A 49 4.03 6.93 11.56
CA SER A 49 5.45 7.05 11.84
C SER A 49 5.83 8.42 12.40
N ARG A 50 5.27 9.53 11.89
CA ARG A 50 5.51 10.87 12.46
C ARG A 50 4.93 11.02 13.86
N ARG A 51 3.72 10.52 14.11
CA ARG A 51 3.01 10.64 15.40
C ARG A 51 3.67 9.83 16.52
N ASN A 52 4.32 8.72 16.16
CA ASN A 52 4.97 7.81 17.10
C ASN A 52 6.49 8.09 17.22
N ARG A 53 6.92 9.33 16.97
CA ARG A 53 8.24 9.90 17.28
C ARG A 53 8.03 11.06 18.22
#